data_AF-A0AAT9H9W5-F1
#
_entry.id   AF-A0AAT9H9W5-F1
#
_cell.length_a   1.000
_cell.length_b   1.000
_cell.length_c   1.000
_cell.angle_alpha   90.00
_cell.angle_beta   90.00
_cell.angle_gamma   90.00
#
_symmetry.space_group_name_H-M   'P 1'
#
loop_
_entity.id
_entity.type
_entity.pdbx_description
1 polymer ?
#
loop_
_entity_poly.entity_id
_entity_poly.type
_entity_poly.pdbx_seq_one_letter_code
_entity_poly.pdbx_strand_id
1 'polypeptide(L)'
;MHTTPCSVTDVRGPRYDNPTLLAGPRIGHHRLRGRPGGPGRPGRGRRPTAATASPAVAAAAAAVDYDTWQRDCRAVMDQALPYLKERIGDSGPGEKQAIVLDVDNTALETDFGFSFPQPANEPVLDVAEYAQDHGVAVFFVTARPGIIHAPTEWNLEHAGYEPAGLYVRGFFDLFRNVAEYKTAQRAAIEAKGYTIVANIGNSATDLSGGHAERTFKLPDYGGQLS
;
A
#
# COMPACT_ATOMS: atom_id res chain seq x y z
N MET A 1 12.00 29.53 -47.02
CA MET A 1 10.88 28.74 -47.55
C MET A 1 10.79 27.46 -46.73
N HIS A 2 9.68 27.34 -45.98
CA HIS A 2 9.08 26.19 -45.32
C HIS A 2 9.96 24.98 -44.93
N THR A 3 10.25 24.89 -43.63
CA THR A 3 10.42 23.63 -42.89
C THR A 3 9.05 23.22 -42.33
N THR A 4 8.57 22.04 -42.73
CA THR A 4 7.37 21.38 -42.17
C THR A 4 7.82 20.49 -41.01
N PRO A 5 7.17 20.52 -39.82
CA PRO A 5 7.34 19.45 -38.83
C PRO A 5 6.23 18.40 -38.97
N CYS A 6 6.65 17.13 -39.01
CA CYS A 6 5.79 15.95 -38.88
C CYS A 6 5.11 15.93 -37.50
N SER A 7 3.80 15.76 -37.50
CA SER A 7 2.97 15.58 -36.32
C SER A 7 3.14 14.17 -35.75
N VAL A 8 3.42 14.06 -34.44
CA VAL A 8 3.32 12.82 -33.67
C VAL A 8 1.86 12.68 -33.21
N THR A 9 1.24 11.58 -33.62
CA THR A 9 -0.12 11.18 -33.24
C THR A 9 -0.14 10.65 -31.80
N ASP A 10 -0.97 11.30 -30.98
CA ASP A 10 -1.44 10.94 -29.64
C ASP A 10 -2.25 9.62 -29.70
N VAL A 11 -1.74 8.55 -29.09
CA VAL A 11 -2.46 7.27 -28.94
C VAL A 11 -2.97 7.18 -27.51
N ARG A 12 -4.19 7.68 -27.28
CA ARG A 12 -4.91 7.46 -26.02
C ARG A 12 -5.56 6.08 -26.03
N GLY A 13 -5.18 5.23 -25.09
CA GLY A 13 -5.86 3.98 -24.78
C GLY A 13 -7.28 4.19 -24.23
N PRO A 14 -8.13 3.15 -24.27
CA PRO A 14 -9.55 3.28 -23.97
C PRO A 14 -9.83 3.46 -22.46
N ARG A 15 -10.64 4.47 -22.14
CA ARG A 15 -11.26 4.66 -20.82
C ARG A 15 -12.44 3.71 -20.68
N TYR A 16 -12.48 2.95 -19.59
CA TYR A 16 -13.65 2.17 -19.19
C TYR A 16 -14.53 3.01 -18.26
N ASP A 17 -15.66 3.47 -18.78
CA ASP A 17 -16.73 4.09 -17.99
C ASP A 17 -17.64 2.99 -17.42
N ASN A 18 -17.94 3.02 -16.10
CA ASN A 18 -18.91 2.15 -15.46
C ASN A 18 -19.96 2.97 -14.69
N PRO A 19 -21.28 2.87 -14.99
CA PRO A 19 -22.30 3.68 -14.34
C PRO A 19 -22.92 3.01 -13.10
N THR A 20 -23.06 3.83 -12.06
CA THR A 20 -24.09 3.93 -11.00
C THR A 20 -25.06 2.75 -10.76
N LEU A 21 -25.18 2.31 -9.49
CA LEU A 21 -26.48 1.86 -8.96
C LEU A 21 -26.73 2.22 -7.47
N LEU A 22 -28.01 2.49 -7.24
CA LEU A 22 -28.71 3.15 -6.14
C LEU A 22 -28.81 2.39 -4.80
N ALA A 23 -29.19 3.17 -3.78
CA ALA A 23 -29.40 2.80 -2.38
C ALA A 23 -30.81 2.27 -2.03
N GLY A 24 -30.89 1.58 -0.87
CA GLY A 24 -32.06 1.50 0.04
C GLY A 24 -32.34 0.09 0.60
N PRO A 25 -33.16 -0.10 1.66
CA PRO A 25 -33.62 0.84 2.69
C PRO A 25 -33.42 0.35 4.16
N ARG A 26 -33.61 1.28 5.10
CA ARG A 26 -33.67 1.10 6.56
C ARG A 26 -35.03 0.52 7.01
N ILE A 27 -35.04 -0.32 8.04
CA ILE A 27 -36.25 -0.68 8.81
C ILE A 27 -35.96 -0.51 10.31
N GLY A 28 -36.86 0.19 10.99
CA GLY A 28 -36.86 0.41 12.44
C GLY A 28 -38.08 -0.18 13.14
N HIS A 29 -38.16 0.13 14.45
CA HIS A 29 -39.21 -0.20 15.44
C HIS A 29 -39.06 -1.61 16.07
N HIS A 30 -39.30 -1.86 17.37
CA HIS A 30 -40.21 -1.23 18.32
C HIS A 30 -39.73 -1.44 19.77
N ARG A 31 -39.98 -0.45 20.63
CA ARG A 31 -39.78 -0.46 22.08
C ARG A 31 -41.07 -0.93 22.78
N LEU A 32 -40.98 -1.80 23.79
CA LEU A 32 -42.04 -2.00 24.79
C LEU A 32 -41.48 -1.98 26.20
N ARG A 33 -42.13 -1.18 27.06
CA ARG A 33 -41.90 -1.04 28.50
C ARG A 33 -42.85 -1.95 29.27
N GLY A 34 -42.39 -2.49 30.40
CA GLY A 34 -43.23 -3.09 31.44
C GLY A 34 -42.51 -3.12 32.79
N ARG A 35 -43.16 -2.59 33.83
CA ARG A 35 -42.85 -2.61 35.28
C ARG A 35 -44.23 -2.54 35.99
N PRO A 36 -44.37 -2.79 37.32
CA PRO A 36 -43.50 -3.46 38.30
C PRO A 36 -44.28 -4.45 39.23
N GLY A 37 -43.60 -5.12 40.16
CA GLY A 37 -44.22 -5.83 41.31
C GLY A 37 -43.17 -6.35 42.31
N GLY A 38 -43.30 -6.00 43.60
CA GLY A 38 -42.38 -6.33 44.70
C GLY A 38 -42.69 -7.64 45.45
N PRO A 39 -42.33 -7.79 46.74
CA PRO A 39 -41.05 -8.38 47.16
C PRO A 39 -41.19 -9.66 48.01
N GLY A 40 -40.12 -10.48 48.07
CA GLY A 40 -40.00 -11.61 49.02
C GLY A 40 -38.63 -12.31 48.96
N ARG A 41 -37.92 -12.36 50.10
CA ARG A 41 -36.70 -13.15 50.39
C ARG A 41 -37.10 -14.30 51.36
N PRO A 42 -36.27 -15.33 51.70
CA PRO A 42 -34.82 -15.48 51.50
C PRO A 42 -34.28 -16.88 51.05
N GLY A 43 -33.10 -16.83 50.41
CA GLY A 43 -31.91 -17.72 50.53
C GLY A 43 -31.99 -19.25 50.73
N ARG A 44 -31.36 -20.01 49.82
CA ARG A 44 -30.10 -20.78 50.01
C ARG A 44 -29.79 -21.66 48.78
N GLY A 45 -28.52 -21.74 48.40
CA GLY A 45 -27.98 -22.75 47.46
C GLY A 45 -27.38 -22.19 46.17
N ARG A 46 -26.18 -21.57 46.24
CA ARG A 46 -25.43 -21.18 45.05
C ARG A 46 -24.64 -22.40 44.52
N ARG A 47 -25.24 -23.14 43.60
CA ARG A 47 -24.53 -24.10 42.74
C ARG A 47 -23.57 -23.30 41.82
N PRO A 48 -22.32 -23.75 41.58
CA PRO A 48 -21.51 -23.13 40.55
C PRO A 48 -22.17 -23.44 39.20
N THR A 49 -22.70 -22.41 38.55
CA THR A 49 -23.04 -22.47 37.13
C THR A 49 -21.73 -22.60 36.37
N ALA A 50 -21.46 -23.78 35.82
CA ALA A 50 -20.40 -23.95 34.85
C ALA A 50 -20.66 -22.96 33.71
N ALA A 51 -19.80 -21.95 33.59
CA ALA A 51 -19.79 -21.09 32.42
C ALA A 51 -19.36 -21.98 31.26
N THR A 52 -20.31 -22.36 30.41
CA THR A 52 -20.03 -22.98 29.12
C THR A 52 -19.28 -21.93 28.31
N ALA A 53 -17.94 -22.02 28.31
CA ALA A 53 -17.13 -21.30 27.34
C ALA A 53 -17.55 -21.80 25.96
N SER A 54 -18.30 -20.97 25.22
CA SER A 54 -18.51 -21.23 23.80
C SER A 54 -17.13 -21.18 23.12
N PRO A 55 -16.76 -22.17 22.31
CA PRO A 55 -15.57 -22.04 21.49
C PRO A 55 -15.88 -20.94 20.48
N ALA A 56 -15.26 -19.77 20.67
CA ALA A 56 -15.16 -18.79 19.60
C ALA A 56 -14.22 -19.41 18.56
N VAL A 57 -14.80 -20.13 17.61
CA VAL A 57 -14.10 -20.48 16.38
C VAL A 57 -13.90 -19.14 15.68
N ALA A 58 -12.68 -18.58 15.79
CA ALA A 58 -12.30 -17.43 14.99
C ALA A 58 -12.46 -17.87 13.53
N ALA A 59 -13.51 -17.39 12.88
CA ALA A 59 -13.64 -17.54 11.44
C ALA A 59 -12.40 -16.89 10.83
N ALA A 60 -11.57 -17.68 10.14
CA ALA A 60 -10.51 -17.12 9.33
C ALA A 60 -11.16 -16.12 8.37
N ALA A 61 -10.71 -14.86 8.41
CA ALA A 61 -11.19 -13.86 7.48
C ALA A 61 -10.94 -14.38 6.06
N ALA A 62 -11.93 -14.24 5.18
CA ALA A 62 -11.73 -14.57 3.78
C ALA A 62 -10.59 -13.71 3.22
N ALA A 63 -9.78 -14.30 2.33
CA ALA A 63 -8.76 -13.57 1.60
C ALA A 63 -9.41 -12.37 0.88
N VAL A 64 -8.75 -11.22 0.92
CA VAL A 64 -9.21 -10.03 0.20
C VAL A 64 -9.22 -10.31 -1.30
N ASP A 65 -10.26 -9.87 -1.99
CA ASP A 65 -10.33 -9.94 -3.45
C ASP A 65 -9.56 -8.78 -4.12
N TYR A 66 -9.13 -9.00 -5.35
CA TYR A 66 -8.34 -8.05 -6.13
C TYR A 66 -8.99 -6.67 -6.28
N ASP A 67 -10.29 -6.62 -6.59
CA ASP A 67 -11.01 -5.36 -6.81
C ASP A 67 -11.12 -4.54 -5.51
N THR A 68 -11.24 -5.21 -4.37
CA THR A 68 -11.18 -4.57 -3.06
C THR A 68 -9.77 -4.04 -2.77
N TRP A 69 -8.73 -4.83 -3.02
CA TRP A 69 -7.35 -4.38 -2.84
C TRP A 69 -6.98 -3.17 -3.70
N GLN A 70 -7.28 -3.20 -5.01
CA GLN A 70 -7.03 -2.08 -5.92
C GLN A 70 -7.76 -0.81 -5.48
N ARG A 71 -9.03 -0.91 -5.04
CA ARG A 71 -9.79 0.25 -4.54
C ARG A 71 -9.17 0.84 -3.27
N ASP A 72 -8.75 0.00 -2.35
CA ASP A 72 -8.16 0.45 -1.09
C ASP A 72 -6.77 1.06 -1.32
N CYS A 73 -5.94 0.47 -2.20
CA CYS A 73 -4.69 1.07 -2.66
C CYS A 73 -4.93 2.43 -3.31
N ARG A 74 -5.94 2.55 -4.17
CA ARG A 74 -6.33 3.83 -4.79
C ARG A 74 -6.73 4.88 -3.77
N ALA A 75 -7.50 4.51 -2.74
CA ALA A 75 -7.89 5.45 -1.69
C ALA A 75 -6.67 6.02 -0.92
N VAL A 76 -5.57 5.27 -0.79
CA VAL A 76 -4.32 5.78 -0.20
C VAL A 76 -3.57 6.65 -1.21
N MET A 77 -3.49 6.24 -2.47
CA MET A 77 -2.79 7.01 -3.52
C MET A 77 -3.50 8.32 -3.88
N ASP A 78 -4.83 8.38 -3.77
CA ASP A 78 -5.62 9.62 -3.89
C ASP A 78 -5.27 10.66 -2.79
N GLN A 79 -4.72 10.21 -1.66
CA GLN A 79 -4.18 11.09 -0.62
C GLN A 79 -2.71 11.43 -0.86
N ALA A 80 -1.94 10.51 -1.45
CA ALA A 80 -0.52 10.70 -1.73
C ALA A 80 -0.27 11.67 -2.88
N LEU A 81 -1.04 11.56 -3.96
CA LEU A 81 -0.80 12.32 -5.18
C LEU A 81 -0.90 13.84 -4.98
N PRO A 82 -1.92 14.41 -4.30
CA PRO A 82 -1.97 15.85 -4.05
C PRO A 82 -0.79 16.36 -3.22
N TYR A 83 -0.37 15.58 -2.21
CA TYR A 83 0.81 15.91 -1.41
C TYR A 83 2.10 15.90 -2.24
N LEU A 84 2.29 14.88 -3.07
CA LEU A 84 3.45 14.80 -3.94
C LEU A 84 3.47 15.96 -4.95
N LYS A 85 2.33 16.29 -5.55
CA LYS A 85 2.20 17.45 -6.45
C LYS A 85 2.67 18.75 -5.79
N GLU A 86 2.20 19.02 -4.58
CA GLU A 86 2.61 20.19 -3.80
C GLU A 86 4.10 20.14 -3.48
N ARG A 87 4.58 19.04 -2.89
CA ARG A 87 5.97 18.93 -2.43
C ARG A 87 7.00 18.94 -3.57
N ILE A 88 6.64 18.39 -4.73
CA ILE A 88 7.48 18.43 -5.94
C ILE A 88 7.55 19.85 -6.49
N GLY A 89 6.42 20.57 -6.50
CA GLY A 89 6.35 21.98 -6.91
C GLY A 89 7.16 22.92 -6.03
N ASP A 90 7.27 22.59 -4.74
CA ASP A 90 8.03 23.36 -3.74
C ASP A 90 9.51 22.98 -3.66
N SER A 91 10.08 22.38 -4.71
CA SER A 91 11.48 21.97 -4.73
C SER A 91 12.46 23.16 -4.66
N GLY A 92 13.49 23.01 -3.83
CA GLY A 92 14.57 24.00 -3.73
C GLY A 92 15.53 23.93 -4.92
N PRO A 93 16.27 25.01 -5.25
CA PRO A 93 17.28 24.96 -6.30
C PRO A 93 18.32 23.85 -6.06
N GLY A 94 18.41 22.90 -6.98
CA GLY A 94 19.35 21.78 -6.92
C GLY A 94 18.95 20.66 -5.95
N GLU A 95 17.76 20.70 -5.36
CA GLU A 95 17.24 19.60 -4.56
C GLU A 95 17.01 18.36 -5.42
N LYS A 96 17.52 17.21 -4.99
CA LYS A 96 17.22 15.92 -5.60
C LYS A 96 16.10 15.26 -4.80
N GLN A 97 14.91 15.15 -5.36
CA GLN A 97 13.79 14.50 -4.69
C GLN A 97 13.74 13.01 -5.03
N ALA A 98 13.24 12.22 -4.08
CA ALA A 98 13.00 10.81 -4.27
C ALA A 98 11.69 10.34 -3.62
N ILE A 99 11.07 9.33 -4.22
CA ILE A 99 10.13 8.45 -3.53
C ILE A 99 10.76 7.08 -3.31
N VAL A 100 10.36 6.40 -2.24
CA VAL A 100 10.76 5.04 -1.94
C VAL A 100 9.53 4.15 -1.94
N LEU A 101 9.60 3.03 -2.67
CA LEU A 101 8.56 2.02 -2.75
C LEU A 101 9.08 0.69 -2.20
N ASP A 102 8.25 -0.02 -1.44
CA ASP A 102 8.40 -1.48 -1.35
C ASP A 102 7.95 -2.15 -2.67
N VAL A 103 8.30 -3.43 -2.86
CA VAL A 103 7.96 -4.18 -4.08
C VAL A 103 6.70 -5.02 -3.89
N ASP A 104 6.69 -5.92 -2.91
CA ASP A 104 5.70 -7.00 -2.83
C ASP A 104 4.37 -6.50 -2.24
N ASN A 105 3.29 -6.64 -3.01
CA ASN A 105 1.96 -6.07 -2.74
C ASN A 105 1.99 -4.55 -2.47
N THR A 106 3.03 -3.89 -2.96
CA THR A 106 3.18 -2.43 -2.97
C THR A 106 3.28 -1.96 -4.41
N ALA A 107 4.42 -2.18 -5.07
CA ALA A 107 4.60 -1.81 -6.48
C ALA A 107 4.10 -2.91 -7.43
N LEU A 108 4.25 -4.19 -7.05
CA LEU A 108 3.86 -5.35 -7.87
C LEU A 108 2.77 -6.17 -7.19
N GLU A 109 1.88 -6.74 -7.99
CA GLU A 109 0.72 -7.53 -7.54
C GLU A 109 1.09 -8.98 -7.16
N THR A 110 1.90 -9.15 -6.11
CA THR A 110 2.57 -10.43 -5.85
C THR A 110 1.66 -11.56 -5.39
N ASP A 111 0.59 -11.26 -4.66
CA ASP A 111 -0.35 -12.26 -4.13
C ASP A 111 -1.62 -12.44 -5.00
N PHE A 112 -1.78 -11.64 -6.06
CA PHE A 112 -2.96 -11.70 -6.94
C PHE A 112 -2.75 -12.56 -8.20
N GLY A 113 -2.02 -13.67 -8.03
CA GLY A 113 -1.86 -14.74 -9.02
C GLY A 113 -0.41 -15.02 -9.41
N PHE A 114 -0.14 -16.25 -9.85
CA PHE A 114 1.17 -16.63 -10.39
C PHE A 114 1.29 -16.18 -11.84
N SER A 115 1.82 -14.98 -12.04
CA SER A 115 2.20 -14.45 -13.35
C SER A 115 3.65 -13.95 -13.33
N PHE A 116 4.34 -14.07 -14.46
CA PHE A 116 5.63 -13.43 -14.67
C PHE A 116 5.69 -12.90 -16.10
N PRO A 117 5.96 -11.60 -16.32
CA PRO A 117 6.13 -10.57 -15.29
C PRO A 117 4.85 -10.33 -14.48
N GLN A 118 5.01 -9.94 -13.23
CA GLN A 118 3.92 -9.53 -12.36
C GLN A 118 3.42 -8.14 -12.77
N PRO A 119 2.09 -7.92 -12.80
CA PRO A 119 1.53 -6.61 -13.08
C PRO A 119 1.93 -5.58 -12.01
N ALA A 120 1.85 -4.31 -12.37
CA ALA A 120 1.96 -3.21 -11.41
C ALA A 120 0.67 -3.08 -10.60
N ASN A 121 0.80 -2.68 -9.34
CA ASN A 121 -0.31 -2.10 -8.59
C ASN A 121 -0.66 -0.75 -9.25
N GLU A 122 -1.68 -0.73 -10.11
CA GLU A 122 -2.02 0.44 -10.94
C GLU A 122 -2.08 1.78 -10.15
N PRO A 123 -2.77 1.89 -9.01
CA PRO A 123 -2.74 3.11 -8.19
C PRO A 123 -1.34 3.62 -7.82
N VAL A 124 -0.41 2.71 -7.50
CA VAL A 124 0.96 3.08 -7.09
C VAL A 124 1.78 3.46 -8.32
N LEU A 125 1.59 2.77 -9.44
CA LEU A 125 2.21 3.14 -10.71
C LEU A 125 1.75 4.55 -11.16
N ASP A 126 0.46 4.86 -11.11
CA ASP A 126 -0.08 6.20 -11.47
C ASP A 126 0.66 7.34 -10.73
N VAL A 127 0.97 7.12 -9.45
CA VAL A 127 1.68 8.10 -8.60
C VAL A 127 3.18 8.13 -8.91
N ALA A 128 3.78 6.96 -9.14
CA ALA A 128 5.20 6.85 -9.48
C ALA A 128 5.50 7.47 -10.85
N GLU A 129 4.66 7.23 -11.86
CA GLU A 129 4.75 7.86 -13.18
C GLU A 129 4.69 9.38 -13.06
N TYR A 130 3.73 9.91 -12.30
CA TYR A 130 3.68 11.35 -12.03
C TYR A 130 4.99 11.86 -11.42
N ALA A 131 5.56 11.15 -10.44
CA ALA A 131 6.81 11.54 -9.81
C ALA A 131 7.99 11.52 -10.81
N GLN A 132 8.10 10.44 -11.61
CA GLN A 132 9.14 10.27 -12.64
C GLN A 132 9.07 11.38 -13.70
N ASP A 133 7.88 11.67 -14.21
CA ASP A 133 7.63 12.73 -15.19
C ASP A 133 8.03 14.13 -14.69
N HIS A 134 8.12 14.31 -13.38
CA HIS A 134 8.50 15.56 -12.72
C HIS A 134 9.92 15.52 -12.14
N GLY A 135 10.74 14.55 -12.56
CA GLY A 135 12.17 14.48 -12.22
C GLY A 135 12.47 13.93 -10.82
N VAL A 136 11.49 13.30 -10.17
CA VAL A 136 11.69 12.62 -8.88
C VAL A 136 12.22 11.22 -9.11
N ALA A 137 13.27 10.85 -8.39
CA ALA A 137 13.84 9.51 -8.46
C ALA A 137 12.96 8.48 -7.73
N VAL A 138 12.69 7.34 -8.35
CA VAL A 138 11.96 6.24 -7.71
C VAL A 138 12.94 5.15 -7.29
N PHE A 139 13.07 4.94 -5.98
CA PHE A 139 13.89 3.86 -5.43
C PHE A 139 13.01 2.74 -4.87
N PHE A 140 13.50 1.50 -4.98
CA PHE A 140 12.82 0.32 -4.47
C PHE A 140 13.62 -0.31 -3.33
N VAL A 141 12.99 -0.54 -2.18
CA VAL A 141 13.64 -1.16 -1.01
C VAL A 141 12.81 -2.37 -0.59
N THR A 142 13.31 -3.58 -0.88
CA THR A 142 12.54 -4.83 -0.74
C THR A 142 13.25 -5.84 0.15
N ALA A 143 12.47 -6.77 0.73
CA ALA A 143 12.98 -7.94 1.43
C ALA A 143 13.37 -9.10 0.48
N ARG A 144 13.11 -8.98 -0.83
CA ARG A 144 13.50 -9.99 -1.83
C ARG A 144 14.99 -10.33 -1.74
N PRO A 145 15.37 -11.60 -1.88
CA PRO A 145 16.78 -12.01 -1.80
C PRO A 145 17.55 -11.55 -3.03
N GLY A 146 18.82 -11.19 -2.87
CA GLY A 146 19.62 -10.60 -3.94
C GLY A 146 19.86 -11.49 -5.15
N ILE A 147 19.65 -12.80 -5.03
CA ILE A 147 19.71 -13.75 -6.15
C ILE A 147 18.65 -13.48 -7.23
N ILE A 148 17.57 -12.77 -6.91
CA ILE A 148 16.51 -12.37 -7.85
C ILE A 148 16.51 -10.87 -8.16
N HIS A 149 17.65 -10.19 -7.97
CA HIS A 149 17.80 -8.76 -8.29
C HIS A 149 17.42 -8.46 -9.75
N ALA A 150 18.16 -9.02 -10.71
CA ALA A 150 17.95 -8.72 -12.13
C ALA A 150 16.54 -9.10 -12.64
N PRO A 151 15.95 -10.27 -12.27
CA PRO A 151 14.55 -10.55 -12.58
C PRO A 151 13.56 -9.55 -11.98
N THR A 152 13.81 -9.04 -10.77
CA THR A 152 12.94 -8.05 -10.13
C THR A 152 13.05 -6.70 -10.82
N GLU A 153 14.27 -6.24 -11.12
CA GLU A 153 14.51 -4.99 -11.85
C GLU A 153 13.83 -5.01 -13.22
N TRP A 154 14.03 -6.08 -14.00
CA TRP A 154 13.38 -6.26 -15.28
C TRP A 154 11.84 -6.26 -15.17
N ASN A 155 11.27 -6.86 -14.12
CA ASN A 155 9.82 -6.83 -13.91
C ASN A 155 9.32 -5.41 -13.62
N LEU A 156 10.04 -4.64 -12.81
CA LEU A 156 9.67 -3.25 -12.50
C LEU A 156 9.69 -2.39 -13.76
N GLU A 157 10.75 -2.50 -14.57
CA GLU A 157 10.85 -1.83 -15.86
C GLU A 157 9.72 -2.24 -16.81
N HIS A 158 9.45 -3.54 -16.91
CA HIS A 158 8.36 -4.06 -17.74
C HIS A 158 6.98 -3.55 -17.30
N ALA A 159 6.80 -3.39 -15.99
CA ALA A 159 5.56 -2.92 -15.40
C ALA A 159 5.34 -1.40 -15.55
N GLY A 160 6.33 -0.65 -16.07
CA GLY A 160 6.22 0.79 -16.35
C GLY A 160 7.03 1.69 -15.40
N TYR A 161 7.77 1.13 -14.45
CA TYR A 161 8.65 1.92 -13.58
C TYR A 161 9.97 2.25 -14.26
N GLU A 162 10.61 3.34 -13.84
CA GLU A 162 11.97 3.73 -14.19
C GLU A 162 12.83 3.74 -12.92
N PRO A 163 13.32 2.56 -12.44
CA PRO A 163 14.02 2.47 -11.17
C PRO A 163 15.32 3.29 -11.15
N ALA A 164 15.41 4.26 -10.24
CA ALA A 164 16.67 4.94 -9.93
C ALA A 164 17.61 4.06 -9.08
N GLY A 165 17.06 3.01 -8.45
CA GLY A 165 17.81 1.95 -7.82
C GLY A 165 16.94 0.94 -7.09
N LEU A 166 17.37 -0.31 -7.08
CA LEU A 166 16.72 -1.44 -6.41
C LEU A 166 17.62 -2.03 -5.32
N TYR A 167 17.17 -1.97 -4.07
CA TYR A 167 17.88 -2.48 -2.89
C TYR A 167 17.23 -3.78 -2.38
N VAL A 168 17.81 -4.90 -2.78
CA VAL A 168 17.46 -6.27 -2.34
C VAL A 168 18.34 -6.74 -1.20
N ARG A 169 17.87 -7.72 -0.41
CA ARG A 169 18.64 -8.26 0.71
C ARG A 169 19.78 -9.16 0.21
N GLY A 170 21.03 -8.75 0.43
CA GLY A 170 22.19 -9.59 0.19
C GLY A 170 22.22 -10.81 1.13
N PHE A 171 23.08 -11.79 0.84
CA PHE A 171 23.19 -13.03 1.62
C PHE A 171 23.40 -12.77 3.13
N PHE A 172 24.27 -11.83 3.49
CA PHE A 172 24.51 -11.45 4.90
C PHE A 172 23.34 -10.65 5.51
N ASP A 173 22.52 -9.99 4.67
CA ASP A 173 21.37 -9.22 5.13
C ASP A 173 20.20 -10.09 5.49
N LEU A 174 20.11 -11.31 4.97
CA LEU A 174 19.05 -12.28 5.27
C LEU A 174 18.91 -12.58 6.77
N PHE A 175 20.01 -12.42 7.52
CA PHE A 175 20.03 -12.62 8.98
C PHE A 175 19.72 -11.35 9.79
N ARG A 176 19.65 -10.17 9.16
CA ARG A 176 19.30 -8.92 9.83
C ARG A 176 17.79 -8.78 10.01
N ASN A 177 17.38 -7.89 10.92
CA ASN A 177 15.98 -7.47 11.00
C ASN A 177 15.58 -6.71 9.71
N VAL A 178 14.40 -7.02 9.15
CA VAL A 178 13.92 -6.42 7.89
C VAL A 178 13.74 -4.91 8.02
N ALA A 179 13.14 -4.44 9.12
CA ALA A 179 12.91 -3.02 9.35
C ALA A 179 14.23 -2.25 9.47
N GLU A 180 15.22 -2.81 10.18
CA GLU A 180 16.55 -2.21 10.28
C GLU A 180 17.24 -2.13 8.92
N TYR A 181 17.16 -3.21 8.12
CA TYR A 181 17.68 -3.20 6.75
C TYR A 181 17.02 -2.12 5.90
N LYS A 182 15.68 -2.05 5.87
CA LYS A 182 14.95 -1.07 5.06
C LYS A 182 15.24 0.38 5.50
N THR A 183 15.34 0.61 6.80
CA THR A 183 15.76 1.89 7.38
C THR A 183 17.16 2.29 6.91
N ALA A 184 18.12 1.36 6.96
CA ALA A 184 19.49 1.62 6.51
C ALA A 184 19.56 1.95 5.01
N GLN A 185 18.73 1.33 4.17
CA GLN A 185 18.70 1.66 2.74
C GLN A 185 18.14 3.05 2.48
N ARG A 186 17.09 3.49 3.21
CA ARG A 186 16.60 4.88 3.10
C ARG A 186 17.64 5.90 3.55
N ALA A 187 18.32 5.64 4.67
CA ALA A 187 19.43 6.48 5.09
C ALA A 187 20.56 6.53 4.04
N ALA A 188 20.83 5.42 3.34
CA ALA A 188 21.81 5.38 2.25
C ALA A 188 21.36 6.17 1.01
N ILE A 189 20.05 6.23 0.72
CA ILE A 189 19.48 7.08 -0.33
C ILE A 189 19.64 8.56 0.04
N GLU A 190 19.32 8.95 1.28
CA GLU A 190 19.56 10.33 1.77
C GLU A 190 21.04 10.71 1.70
N ALA A 191 21.94 9.78 2.06
CA ALA A 191 23.38 9.99 1.95
C ALA A 191 23.88 10.21 0.50
N LYS A 192 23.09 9.84 -0.52
CA LYS A 192 23.32 10.16 -1.94
C LYS A 192 22.79 11.55 -2.35
N GLY A 193 22.37 12.34 -1.36
CA GLY A 193 21.87 13.71 -1.51
C GLY A 193 20.41 13.81 -1.93
N TYR A 194 19.62 12.75 -1.76
CA TYR A 194 18.19 12.78 -2.05
C TYR A 194 17.38 13.17 -0.82
N THR A 195 16.38 14.02 -1.00
CA THR A 195 15.29 14.19 -0.05
C THR A 195 14.20 13.16 -0.37
N ILE A 196 13.94 12.23 0.55
CA ILE A 196 12.85 11.25 0.39
C ILE A 196 11.53 11.92 0.77
N VAL A 197 10.78 12.39 -0.23
CA VAL A 197 9.53 13.12 -0.02
C VAL A 197 8.37 12.17 0.32
N ALA A 198 8.41 10.93 -0.16
CA ALA A 198 7.44 9.92 0.21
C ALA A 198 8.05 8.52 0.33
N ASN A 199 7.58 7.74 1.29
CA ASN A 199 7.86 6.31 1.42
C ASN A 199 6.54 5.54 1.47
N ILE A 200 6.35 4.62 0.53
CA ILE A 200 5.09 3.90 0.31
C ILE A 200 5.36 2.40 0.48
N GLY A 201 4.53 1.75 1.30
CA GLY A 201 4.66 0.33 1.58
C GLY A 201 3.43 -0.24 2.26
N ASN A 202 3.28 -1.54 2.17
CA ASN A 202 2.17 -2.33 2.70
C ASN A 202 2.46 -2.91 4.09
N SER A 203 3.68 -2.91 4.62
CA SER A 203 4.01 -3.45 5.94
C SER A 203 4.52 -2.37 6.89
N ALA A 204 4.47 -2.65 8.21
CA ALA A 204 5.10 -1.77 9.20
C ALA A 204 6.63 -1.69 9.04
N THR A 205 7.26 -2.72 8.47
CA THR A 205 8.72 -2.76 8.27
C THR A 205 9.18 -1.82 7.16
N ASP A 206 8.28 -1.47 6.22
CA ASP A 206 8.58 -0.51 5.15
C ASP A 206 8.67 0.91 5.70
N LEU A 207 7.84 1.24 6.69
CA LEU A 207 7.59 2.63 7.10
C LEU A 207 8.27 3.02 8.42
N SER A 208 8.65 2.04 9.24
CA SER A 208 9.35 2.27 10.51
C SER A 208 10.77 2.80 10.31
N GLY A 209 11.29 3.56 11.27
CA GLY A 209 12.69 4.02 11.25
C GLY A 209 12.95 5.38 10.58
N GLY A 210 11.92 6.04 10.04
CA GLY A 210 12.05 7.40 9.47
C GLY A 210 12.71 7.43 8.09
N HIS A 211 13.46 8.50 7.80
CA HIS A 211 14.11 8.78 6.52
C HIS A 211 13.13 8.99 5.36
N ALA A 212 12.01 9.64 5.65
CA ALA A 212 11.05 10.14 4.66
C ALA A 212 10.25 11.28 5.30
N GLU A 213 9.93 12.32 4.53
CA GLU A 213 9.08 13.41 5.01
C GLU A 213 7.65 12.93 5.30
N ARG A 214 7.14 12.02 4.45
CA ARG A 214 5.82 11.43 4.62
C ARG A 214 5.81 9.94 4.29
N THR A 215 5.01 9.20 5.03
CA THR A 215 4.78 7.77 4.80
C THR A 215 3.34 7.52 4.39
N PHE A 216 3.15 6.54 3.51
CA PHE A 216 1.82 6.09 3.08
C PHE A 216 1.73 4.57 3.23
N LYS A 217 0.85 4.13 4.13
CA LYS A 217 0.63 2.71 4.42
C LYS A 217 -0.48 2.17 3.52
N LEU A 218 -0.12 1.25 2.64
CA LEU A 218 -1.07 0.44 1.87
C LEU A 218 -1.72 -0.64 2.77
N PRO A 219 -2.92 -1.13 2.42
CA PRO A 219 -3.58 -2.18 3.17
C PRO A 219 -2.80 -3.49 3.12
N ASP A 220 -2.64 -4.15 4.28
CA ASP A 220 -2.10 -5.52 4.39
C ASP A 220 -3.14 -6.53 4.91
N TYR A 221 -4.34 -6.07 5.23
CA TYR A 221 -5.45 -6.86 5.78
C TYR A 221 -5.06 -7.71 6.99
N GLY A 222 -4.24 -7.14 7.89
CA GLY A 222 -3.75 -7.84 9.07
C GLY A 222 -2.59 -8.79 8.79
N GLY A 223 -1.80 -8.49 7.75
CA GLY A 223 -0.62 -9.25 7.35
C GLY A 223 -0.87 -10.30 6.27
N GLN A 224 -2.08 -10.36 5.69
CA GLN A 224 -2.39 -11.28 4.59
C GLN A 224 -1.60 -10.96 3.32
N LEU A 225 -1.23 -9.70 3.13
CA LEU A 225 -0.47 -9.23 1.98
C LEU A 225 0.91 -8.68 2.37
N SER A 226 1.49 -9.04 3.53
CA SER A 226 2.76 -8.47 4.04
C SER A 226 4.03 -9.15 3.51
#